data_AF-A0A7K3VV24-F1
#
_entry.id   AF-A0A7K3VV24-F1
#
_cell.length_a   1.000
_cell.length_b   1.000
_cell.length_c   1.000
_cell.angle_alpha   90.00
_cell.angle_beta   90.00
_cell.angle_gamma   90.00
#
_symmetry.space_group_name_H-M   'P 1'
#
loop_
_entity.id
_entity.type
_entity.pdbx_description
1 polymer ?
#
loop_
_entity_poly.entity_id
_entity_poly.type
_entity_poly.pdbx_seq_one_letter_code
_entity_poly.pdbx_strand_id
1 'polypeptide(L)'
;RFVDEVKRAGAKLVLVGDHEQLQAIGAGAPFRAIAEAVGHAQLSEVRRQRTDWQKQASIDFASHRTAAGLSAYEARGSVHLKTDRAETLNAIIADYVADRSANPNDTRIAMAHRRDDVRAINAGIRARLQDRGELAKGTNPPGDKGEELSYQTSNGKRSFARGDRIVFLENDRDLAVKNGMLGEVVAVAPDAIQVRLDGKAQTQDGQRQVTIPVNSYQAFDHGYATTIHKTQGATVDRSFVLASTTMDRHLTYVAMTRHREEVQLYAGLDAFKTLR
;
A
#
# COMPACT_ATOMS: atom_id res chain seq x y z
N ARG A 1 -4.37 29.99 13.01
CA ARG A 1 -5.37 29.53 14.01
C ARG A 1 -4.80 28.50 14.99
N PHE A 2 -4.34 27.32 14.58
CA PHE A 2 -3.80 26.32 15.52
C PHE A 2 -2.53 26.79 16.25
N VAL A 3 -1.54 27.32 15.51
CA VAL A 3 -0.31 27.87 16.09
C VAL A 3 -0.59 29.04 17.05
N ASP A 4 -1.54 29.91 16.68
CA ASP A 4 -1.94 31.05 17.53
C ASP A 4 -2.56 30.60 18.86
N GLU A 5 -3.32 29.52 18.85
CA GLU A 5 -3.95 28.97 20.05
C GLU A 5 -2.93 28.32 20.98
N VAL A 6 -1.96 27.58 20.42
CA VAL A 6 -0.83 27.04 21.19
C VAL A 6 -0.03 28.17 21.85
N LYS A 7 0.20 29.28 21.12
CA LYS A 7 0.86 30.46 21.65
C LYS A 7 0.08 31.11 22.79
N ARG A 8 -1.24 31.27 22.65
CA ARG A 8 -2.11 31.83 23.71
C ARG A 8 -2.12 30.97 24.97
N ALA A 9 -2.09 29.65 24.81
CA ALA A 9 -2.04 28.71 25.92
C ALA A 9 -0.67 28.63 26.61
N GLY A 10 0.36 29.31 26.09
CA GLY A 10 1.74 29.20 26.60
C GLY A 10 2.35 27.81 26.41
N ALA A 11 1.79 27.00 25.50
CA ALA A 11 2.19 25.62 25.29
C ALA A 11 3.33 25.51 24.25
N LYS A 12 4.07 24.39 24.31
CA LYS A 12 5.11 24.05 23.33
C LYS A 12 4.50 23.24 22.18
N LEU A 13 4.71 23.68 20.94
CA LEU A 13 4.41 22.91 19.74
C LEU A 13 5.66 22.16 19.27
N VAL A 14 5.56 20.83 19.16
CA VAL A 14 6.58 19.99 18.51
C VAL A 14 5.93 19.35 17.29
N LEU A 15 6.45 19.65 16.10
CA LEU A 15 5.98 19.05 14.85
C LEU A 15 6.95 17.93 14.46
N VAL A 16 6.41 16.76 14.15
CA VAL A 16 7.18 15.59 13.71
C VAL A 16 6.64 15.14 12.36
N GLY A 17 7.52 15.00 11.37
CA GLY A 17 7.14 14.64 10.01
C GLY A 17 8.37 14.55 9.11
N ASP A 18 8.14 14.09 7.88
CA ASP A 18 9.15 13.98 6.84
C ASP A 18 8.71 14.90 5.68
N HIS A 19 9.40 16.03 5.49
CA HIS A 19 9.05 16.99 4.44
C HIS A 19 9.34 16.48 3.02
N GLU A 20 10.09 15.37 2.89
CA GLU A 20 10.38 14.73 1.61
C GLU A 20 9.32 13.72 1.18
N GLN A 21 8.44 13.31 2.08
CA GLN A 21 7.28 12.50 1.73
C GLN A 21 6.18 13.36 1.09
N LEU A 22 5.14 12.68 0.60
CA LEU A 22 4.01 13.33 -0.07
C LEU A 22 3.43 14.45 0.81
N GLN A 23 3.29 15.62 0.19
CA GLN A 23 2.70 16.80 0.81
C GLN A 23 1.22 16.58 1.08
N ALA A 24 0.65 17.43 1.93
CA ALA A 24 -0.78 17.42 2.17
C ALA A 24 -1.56 17.52 0.85
N ILE A 25 -2.71 16.85 0.79
CA ILE A 25 -3.62 16.94 -0.38
C ILE A 25 -4.18 18.38 -0.53
N GLY A 26 -4.20 19.16 0.56
CA GLY A 26 -4.60 20.57 0.56
C GLY A 26 -3.49 21.52 0.08
N ALA A 27 -3.86 22.74 -0.32
CA ALA A 27 -2.90 23.72 -0.82
C ALA A 27 -1.86 24.14 0.23
N GLY A 28 -0.58 24.12 -0.18
CA GLY A 28 0.57 24.59 0.61
C GLY A 28 1.44 23.46 1.19
N ALA A 29 2.67 23.84 1.58
CA ALA A 29 3.63 22.95 2.23
C ALA A 29 4.01 23.51 3.62
N PRO A 30 3.04 23.66 4.56
CA PRO A 30 3.26 24.39 5.81
C PRO A 30 4.34 23.74 6.69
N PHE A 31 4.44 22.41 6.68
CA PHE A 31 5.49 21.71 7.43
C PHE A 31 6.88 22.03 6.91
N ARG A 32 7.07 22.04 5.58
CA ARG A 32 8.33 22.42 4.94
C ARG A 32 8.69 23.88 5.24
N ALA A 33 7.72 24.80 5.08
CA ALA A 33 7.94 26.22 5.35
C ALA A 33 8.33 26.48 6.82
N ILE A 34 7.71 25.78 7.77
CA ILE A 34 8.06 25.88 9.20
C ILE A 34 9.46 25.30 9.45
N ALA A 35 9.78 24.15 8.87
CA ALA A 35 11.09 23.52 9.04
C ALA A 35 12.24 24.38 8.49
N GLU A 36 12.03 25.04 7.34
CA GLU A 36 12.98 25.97 6.74
C GLU A 36 13.13 27.27 7.56
N ALA A 37 12.03 27.81 8.09
CA ALA A 37 12.03 29.08 8.82
C ALA A 37 12.56 28.98 10.28
N VAL A 38 12.27 27.88 10.97
CA VAL A 38 12.59 27.71 12.40
C VAL A 38 13.84 26.85 12.63
N GLY A 39 14.25 26.08 11.60
CA GLY A 39 15.23 25.01 11.76
C GLY A 39 14.60 23.74 12.33
N HIS A 40 15.30 22.62 12.21
CA HIS A 40 14.81 21.31 12.67
C HIS A 40 15.96 20.40 13.12
N ALA A 41 15.62 19.42 13.96
CA ALA A 41 16.49 18.27 14.22
C ALA A 41 16.11 17.14 13.26
N GLN A 42 17.10 16.51 12.63
CA GLN A 42 16.90 15.43 11.67
C GLN A 42 17.30 14.08 12.28
N LEU A 43 16.42 13.08 12.14
CA LEU A 43 16.77 11.69 12.40
C LEU A 43 17.36 11.09 11.12
N SER A 44 18.63 10.69 11.17
CA SER A 44 19.35 10.13 10.02
C SER A 44 19.34 8.60 9.97
N GLU A 45 19.00 7.93 11.07
CA GLU A 45 19.04 6.47 11.16
C GLU A 45 17.78 5.83 10.54
N VAL A 46 17.98 5.08 9.44
CA VAL A 46 16.93 4.27 8.82
C VAL A 46 16.76 2.97 9.62
N ARG A 47 15.60 2.80 10.25
CA ARG A 47 15.25 1.61 11.06
C ARG A 47 14.32 0.62 10.38
N ARG A 48 13.69 1.00 9.25
CA ARG A 48 12.68 0.17 8.58
C ARG A 48 13.33 -0.98 7.81
N GLN A 49 14.28 -0.66 6.93
CA GLN A 49 15.05 -1.63 6.15
C GLN A 49 16.13 -2.27 7.02
N ARG A 50 16.29 -3.59 6.91
CA ARG A 50 17.25 -4.34 7.74
C ARG A 50 18.66 -4.37 7.16
N THR A 51 18.77 -4.43 5.84
CA THR A 51 20.06 -4.54 5.15
C THR A 51 20.66 -3.17 4.86
N ASP A 52 21.99 -3.04 4.98
CA ASP A 52 22.64 -1.73 4.95
C ASP A 52 22.54 -1.03 3.59
N TRP A 53 22.57 -1.78 2.50
CA TRP A 53 22.40 -1.19 1.18
C TRP A 53 20.99 -0.64 0.95
N GLN A 54 19.95 -1.27 1.51
CA GLN A 54 18.57 -0.76 1.43
C GLN A 54 18.38 0.48 2.31
N LYS A 55 19.06 0.53 3.47
CA LYS A 55 19.12 1.75 4.30
C LYS A 55 19.76 2.89 3.51
N GLN A 56 20.90 2.63 2.85
CA GLN A 56 21.58 3.63 2.03
C GLN A 56 20.70 4.09 0.86
N ALA A 57 20.05 3.17 0.14
CA ALA A 57 19.14 3.53 -0.95
C ALA A 57 17.94 4.36 -0.45
N SER A 58 17.43 4.08 0.75
CA SER A 58 16.38 4.88 1.39
C SER A 58 16.85 6.31 1.71
N ILE A 59 18.09 6.46 2.18
CA ILE A 59 18.73 7.78 2.36
C ILE A 59 18.90 8.49 1.02
N ASP A 60 19.28 7.78 -0.04
CA ASP A 60 19.43 8.35 -1.38
C ASP A 60 18.11 8.87 -1.93
N PHE A 61 17.01 8.12 -1.76
CA PHE A 61 15.67 8.59 -2.13
C PHE A 61 15.26 9.83 -1.33
N ALA A 62 15.49 9.83 -0.02
CA ALA A 62 15.17 10.98 0.84
C ALA A 62 16.04 12.21 0.52
N SER A 63 17.27 12.02 0.03
CA SER A 63 18.20 13.11 -0.26
C SER A 63 18.17 13.56 -1.73
N HIS A 64 17.05 13.32 -2.42
CA HIS A 64 16.84 13.61 -3.85
C HIS A 64 17.80 12.91 -4.83
N ARG A 65 18.58 11.92 -4.39
CA ARG A 65 19.45 11.09 -5.24
C ARG A 65 18.68 9.89 -5.80
N THR A 66 17.51 10.14 -6.38
CA THR A 66 16.58 9.09 -6.84
C THR A 66 17.24 8.10 -7.81
N ALA A 67 18.08 8.59 -8.73
CA ALA A 67 18.80 7.72 -9.67
C ALA A 67 19.73 6.73 -8.94
N ALA A 68 20.51 7.19 -7.96
CA ALA A 68 21.39 6.32 -7.17
C ALA A 68 20.60 5.27 -6.38
N GLY A 69 19.47 5.69 -5.78
CA GLY A 69 18.55 4.78 -5.10
C GLY A 69 18.02 3.69 -6.05
N LEU A 70 17.54 4.07 -7.24
CA LEU A 70 17.06 3.12 -8.25
C LEU A 70 18.16 2.18 -8.75
N SER A 71 19.36 2.71 -9.06
CA SER A 71 20.49 1.89 -9.51
C SER A 71 20.91 0.85 -8.45
N ALA A 72 20.77 1.15 -7.16
CA ALA A 72 21.06 0.17 -6.10
C ALA A 72 20.10 -1.03 -6.13
N TYR A 73 18.82 -0.82 -6.46
CA TYR A 73 17.83 -1.89 -6.64
C TYR A 73 18.00 -2.61 -7.98
N GLU A 74 18.30 -1.88 -9.05
CA GLU A 74 18.57 -2.44 -10.37
C GLU A 74 19.76 -3.41 -10.34
N ALA A 75 20.87 -3.03 -9.71
CA ALA A 75 22.06 -3.87 -9.55
C ALA A 75 21.81 -5.19 -8.79
N ARG A 76 20.65 -5.32 -8.14
CA ARG A 76 20.23 -6.50 -7.37
C ARG A 76 19.02 -7.23 -7.99
N GLY A 77 18.65 -6.86 -9.22
CA GLY A 77 17.55 -7.51 -9.94
C GLY A 77 16.16 -7.14 -9.43
N SER A 78 16.05 -6.05 -8.65
CA SER A 78 14.76 -5.59 -8.12
C SER A 78 14.00 -4.63 -9.05
N VAL A 79 14.53 -4.40 -10.25
CA VAL A 79 13.92 -3.54 -11.29
C VAL A 79 13.63 -4.39 -12.53
N HIS A 80 12.36 -4.46 -12.90
CA HIS A 80 11.83 -5.27 -13.98
C HIS A 80 11.32 -4.39 -15.10
N LEU A 81 12.13 -4.28 -16.16
CA LEU A 81 11.73 -3.61 -17.39
C LEU A 81 10.99 -4.61 -18.29
N LYS A 82 9.79 -4.25 -18.72
CA LYS A 82 8.97 -5.05 -19.64
C LYS A 82 8.65 -4.26 -20.90
N THR A 83 8.23 -4.94 -21.96
CA THR A 83 8.05 -4.30 -23.26
C THR A 83 6.91 -3.28 -23.22
N ASP A 84 5.80 -3.67 -22.61
CA ASP A 84 4.57 -2.89 -22.55
C ASP A 84 3.83 -3.00 -21.22
N ARG A 85 2.75 -2.23 -21.08
CA ARG A 85 1.88 -2.26 -19.90
C ARG A 85 1.30 -3.64 -19.60
N ALA A 86 0.94 -4.43 -20.60
CA ALA A 86 0.31 -5.74 -20.39
C ALA A 86 1.31 -6.75 -19.80
N GLU A 87 2.52 -6.82 -20.36
CA GLU A 87 3.62 -7.62 -19.81
C GLU A 87 4.01 -7.16 -18.40
N THR A 88 4.03 -5.85 -18.17
CA THR A 88 4.34 -5.27 -16.86
C THR A 88 3.32 -5.70 -15.81
N LEU A 89 2.02 -5.60 -16.12
CA LEU A 89 0.95 -6.04 -15.24
C LEU A 89 1.03 -7.55 -14.96
N ASN A 90 1.24 -8.36 -16.00
CA ASN A 90 1.39 -9.80 -15.84
C ASN A 90 2.55 -10.17 -14.92
N ALA A 91 3.69 -9.48 -15.04
CA ALA A 91 4.86 -9.71 -14.20
C ALA A 91 4.60 -9.35 -12.73
N ILE A 92 4.07 -8.16 -12.43
CA ILE A 92 3.78 -7.77 -11.04
C ILE A 92 2.75 -8.70 -10.39
N ILE A 93 1.75 -9.16 -11.15
CA ILE A 93 0.75 -10.11 -10.66
C ILE A 93 1.39 -11.47 -10.37
N ALA A 94 2.20 -11.99 -11.29
CA ALA A 94 2.86 -13.29 -11.14
C ALA A 94 3.80 -13.31 -9.93
N ASP A 95 4.64 -12.29 -9.80
CA ASP A 95 5.63 -12.21 -8.73
C ASP A 95 4.97 -11.99 -7.36
N TYR A 96 3.90 -11.20 -7.29
CA TYR A 96 3.11 -11.06 -6.05
C TYR A 96 2.56 -12.41 -5.59
N VAL A 97 1.98 -13.18 -6.51
CA VAL A 97 1.38 -14.49 -6.22
C VAL A 97 2.44 -15.52 -5.85
N ALA A 98 3.60 -15.49 -6.52
CA ALA A 98 4.74 -16.34 -6.20
C ALA A 98 5.33 -16.03 -4.81
N ASP A 99 5.55 -14.74 -4.50
CA ASP A 99 6.00 -14.30 -3.18
C ASP A 99 5.03 -14.70 -2.08
N ARG A 100 3.72 -14.60 -2.32
CA ARG A 100 2.71 -15.03 -1.35
C ARG A 100 2.82 -16.52 -1.01
N SER A 101 3.14 -17.36 -1.99
CA SER A 101 3.40 -18.79 -1.74
C SER A 101 4.73 -19.03 -1.03
N ALA A 102 5.78 -18.28 -1.36
CA ALA A 102 7.11 -18.46 -0.79
C ALA A 102 7.22 -17.91 0.65
N ASN A 103 6.50 -16.83 0.95
CA ASN A 103 6.60 -16.07 2.20
C ASN A 103 5.22 -15.89 2.87
N PRO A 104 4.49 -16.97 3.23
CA PRO A 104 3.08 -16.89 3.62
C PRO A 104 2.80 -15.99 4.86
N ASN A 105 3.79 -15.80 5.73
CA ASN A 105 3.67 -14.98 6.94
C ASN A 105 4.03 -13.50 6.73
N ASP A 106 4.64 -13.16 5.59
CA ASP A 106 5.04 -11.78 5.30
C ASP A 106 3.83 -10.94 4.90
N THR A 107 3.78 -9.70 5.39
CA THR A 107 2.83 -8.70 4.90
C THR A 107 3.25 -8.18 3.53
N ARG A 108 2.29 -7.94 2.64
CA ARG A 108 2.58 -7.54 1.26
C ARG A 108 1.56 -6.58 0.66
N ILE A 109 2.02 -5.71 -0.23
CA ILE A 109 1.15 -4.83 -1.01
C ILE A 109 1.74 -4.49 -2.38
N ALA A 110 0.88 -4.45 -3.40
CA ALA A 110 1.20 -3.81 -4.65
C ALA A 110 0.79 -2.33 -4.64
N MET A 111 1.55 -1.49 -5.32
CA MET A 111 1.37 -0.04 -5.33
C MET A 111 1.45 0.49 -6.75
N ALA A 112 0.52 1.37 -7.11
CA ALA A 112 0.56 2.08 -8.37
C ALA A 112 0.11 3.53 -8.16
N HIS A 113 0.44 4.43 -9.09
CA HIS A 113 -0.04 5.80 -9.01
C HIS A 113 -1.50 5.92 -9.47
N ARG A 114 -1.84 5.33 -10.63
CA ARG A 114 -3.17 5.47 -11.24
C ARG A 114 -4.15 4.45 -10.65
N ARG A 115 -5.40 4.89 -10.40
CA ARG A 115 -6.47 4.01 -9.89
C ARG A 115 -6.80 2.87 -10.83
N ASP A 116 -6.71 3.09 -12.15
CA ASP A 116 -6.99 2.07 -13.16
C ASP A 116 -5.98 0.93 -13.09
N ASP A 117 -4.71 1.23 -12.83
CA ASP A 117 -3.65 0.23 -12.62
C ASP A 117 -3.88 -0.53 -11.31
N VAL A 118 -4.25 0.18 -10.22
CA VAL A 118 -4.61 -0.46 -8.95
C VAL A 118 -5.76 -1.46 -9.15
N ARG A 119 -6.81 -1.09 -9.90
CA ARG A 119 -7.92 -1.99 -10.22
C ARG A 119 -7.46 -3.20 -11.04
N ALA A 120 -6.62 -2.99 -12.05
CA ALA A 120 -6.09 -4.06 -12.88
C ALA A 120 -5.24 -5.06 -12.09
N ILE A 121 -4.37 -4.57 -11.20
CA ILE A 121 -3.53 -5.41 -10.35
C ILE A 121 -4.39 -6.19 -9.34
N ASN A 122 -5.34 -5.54 -8.66
CA ASN A 122 -6.26 -6.21 -7.73
C ASN A 122 -7.04 -7.35 -8.42
N ALA A 123 -7.66 -7.05 -9.57
CA ALA A 123 -8.42 -8.03 -10.32
C ALA A 123 -7.53 -9.19 -10.81
N GLY A 124 -6.33 -8.88 -11.31
CA GLY A 124 -5.38 -9.87 -11.82
C GLY A 124 -4.82 -10.80 -10.75
N ILE A 125 -4.41 -10.26 -9.59
CA ILE A 125 -3.97 -11.07 -8.45
C ILE A 125 -5.09 -12.00 -8.00
N ARG A 126 -6.30 -11.45 -7.80
CA ARG A 126 -7.44 -12.24 -7.36
C ARG A 126 -7.80 -13.34 -8.35
N ALA A 127 -7.83 -13.04 -9.64
CA ALA A 127 -8.08 -14.04 -10.69
C ALA A 127 -7.04 -15.16 -10.67
N ARG A 128 -5.75 -14.83 -10.54
CA ARG A 128 -4.68 -15.84 -10.41
C ARG A 128 -4.83 -16.72 -9.17
N LEU A 129 -5.22 -16.13 -8.04
CA LEU A 129 -5.49 -16.90 -6.83
C LEU A 129 -6.70 -17.83 -7.00
N GLN A 130 -7.76 -17.39 -7.69
CA GLN A 130 -8.90 -18.25 -8.03
C GLN A 130 -8.50 -19.38 -8.98
N ASP A 131 -7.71 -19.10 -10.02
CA ASP A 131 -7.26 -20.09 -11.00
C ASP A 131 -6.32 -21.15 -10.36
N ARG A 132 -5.55 -20.77 -9.33
CA ARG A 132 -4.76 -21.70 -8.50
C ARG A 132 -5.60 -22.46 -7.46
N GLY A 133 -6.92 -22.23 -7.43
CA GLY A 133 -7.83 -22.78 -6.42
C GLY A 133 -7.51 -22.27 -5.02
N GLU A 134 -6.82 -21.14 -4.87
CA GLU A 134 -6.47 -20.51 -3.59
C GLU A 134 -7.60 -19.66 -3.01
N LEU A 135 -8.50 -19.17 -3.86
CA LEU A 135 -9.72 -18.46 -3.51
C LEU A 135 -10.93 -19.14 -4.19
N ALA A 136 -12.09 -19.05 -3.53
CA ALA A 136 -13.35 -19.49 -4.12
C ALA A 136 -13.72 -18.65 -5.36
N LYS A 137 -14.41 -19.27 -6.31
CA LYS A 137 -14.91 -18.65 -7.55
C LYS A 137 -16.32 -19.17 -7.83
N GLY A 138 -17.30 -18.28 -7.83
CA GLY A 138 -18.72 -18.61 -7.96
C GLY A 138 -19.30 -19.38 -6.77
N THR A 139 -20.46 -20.00 -7.00
CA THR A 139 -21.27 -20.69 -5.97
C THR A 139 -20.93 -22.18 -5.78
N ASN A 140 -20.09 -22.76 -6.64
CA ASN A 140 -19.64 -24.16 -6.56
C ASN A 140 -18.12 -24.23 -6.32
N PRO A 141 -17.64 -23.93 -5.10
CA PRO A 141 -16.22 -23.94 -4.80
C PRO A 141 -15.67 -25.37 -4.76
N PRO A 142 -14.40 -25.59 -5.15
CA PRO A 142 -13.70 -26.83 -4.84
C PRO A 142 -13.29 -26.84 -3.34
N GLY A 143 -14.03 -27.55 -2.48
CA GLY A 143 -13.65 -27.86 -1.10
C GLY A 143 -13.86 -26.76 -0.04
N ASP A 144 -13.07 -26.80 1.05
CA ASP A 144 -13.15 -25.96 2.28
C ASP A 144 -12.90 -24.44 2.12
N LYS A 145 -12.86 -23.93 0.88
CA LYS A 145 -12.47 -22.53 0.57
C LYS A 145 -13.58 -21.52 0.83
N GLY A 146 -14.77 -21.98 1.20
CA GLY A 146 -15.95 -21.16 1.45
C GLY A 146 -16.57 -20.63 0.15
N GLU A 147 -17.54 -19.73 0.30
CA GLU A 147 -18.28 -19.14 -0.81
C GLU A 147 -17.66 -17.81 -1.29
N GLU A 148 -18.01 -17.41 -2.52
CA GLU A 148 -17.80 -16.07 -3.03
C GLU A 148 -19.14 -15.31 -3.01
N LEU A 149 -19.16 -14.14 -2.35
CA LEU A 149 -20.34 -13.29 -2.31
C LEU A 149 -20.04 -11.91 -2.89
N SER A 150 -21.05 -11.31 -3.53
CA SER A 150 -20.92 -10.00 -4.17
C SER A 150 -21.61 -8.92 -3.35
N TYR A 151 -20.89 -7.83 -3.12
CA TYR A 151 -21.31 -6.72 -2.28
C TYR A 151 -21.27 -5.41 -3.07
N GLN A 152 -22.13 -4.47 -2.68
CA GLN A 152 -22.03 -3.09 -3.15
C GLN A 152 -20.92 -2.39 -2.39
N THR A 153 -19.95 -1.81 -3.11
CA THR A 153 -18.96 -0.90 -2.52
C THR A 153 -19.11 0.51 -3.09
N SER A 154 -18.45 1.49 -2.48
CA SER A 154 -18.41 2.87 -2.99
C SER A 154 -17.83 2.96 -4.41
N ASN A 155 -17.07 1.96 -4.86
CA ASN A 155 -16.47 1.89 -6.20
C ASN A 155 -17.19 0.89 -7.12
N GLY A 156 -18.44 0.53 -6.81
CA GLY A 156 -19.26 -0.42 -7.56
C GLY A 156 -19.28 -1.82 -6.96
N LYS A 157 -19.96 -2.75 -7.62
CA LYS A 157 -20.06 -4.14 -7.14
C LYS A 157 -18.70 -4.83 -7.14
N ARG A 158 -18.42 -5.60 -6.08
CA ARG A 158 -17.20 -6.40 -5.91
C ARG A 158 -17.53 -7.74 -5.26
N SER A 159 -16.87 -8.79 -5.71
CA SER A 159 -16.97 -10.11 -5.12
C SER A 159 -15.83 -10.36 -4.15
N PHE A 160 -16.13 -10.95 -3.00
CA PHE A 160 -15.17 -11.31 -1.97
C PHE A 160 -15.37 -12.76 -1.56
N ALA A 161 -14.27 -13.43 -1.23
CA ALA A 161 -14.22 -14.77 -0.68
C ALA A 161 -13.30 -14.79 0.54
N ARG A 162 -13.37 -15.86 1.34
CA ARG A 162 -12.40 -16.09 2.42
C ARG A 162 -10.96 -16.08 1.86
N GLY A 163 -10.07 -15.37 2.53
CA GLY A 163 -8.68 -15.16 2.12
C GLY A 163 -8.47 -13.94 1.23
N ASP A 164 -9.54 -13.25 0.79
CA ASP A 164 -9.38 -12.02 0.02
C ASP A 164 -8.70 -10.92 0.85
N ARG A 165 -7.87 -10.10 0.20
CA ARG A 165 -7.34 -8.88 0.81
C ARG A 165 -8.33 -7.75 0.62
N ILE A 166 -8.55 -6.96 1.67
CA ILE A 166 -9.50 -5.84 1.70
C ILE A 166 -8.82 -4.57 2.19
N VAL A 167 -9.24 -3.42 1.65
CA VAL A 167 -8.83 -2.09 2.09
C VAL A 167 -10.04 -1.26 2.52
N PHE A 168 -9.92 -0.56 3.64
CA PHE A 168 -10.93 0.40 4.12
C PHE A 168 -10.68 1.76 3.46
N LEU A 169 -11.72 2.41 2.96
CA LEU A 169 -11.64 3.65 2.19
C LEU A 169 -12.10 4.89 2.97
N GLU A 170 -12.75 4.70 4.12
CA GLU A 170 -13.21 5.78 5.01
C GLU A 170 -12.89 5.44 6.46
N ASN A 171 -12.92 6.47 7.32
CA ASN A 171 -12.77 6.28 8.75
C ASN A 171 -14.14 5.94 9.33
N ASP A 172 -14.19 4.96 10.23
CA ASP A 172 -15.40 4.64 10.99
C ASP A 172 -14.98 4.40 12.44
N ARG A 173 -15.61 5.15 13.36
CA ARG A 173 -15.25 5.13 14.78
C ARG A 173 -15.77 3.88 15.48
N ASP A 174 -16.94 3.40 15.09
CA ASP A 174 -17.61 2.27 15.74
C ASP A 174 -16.93 0.96 15.35
N LEU A 175 -16.58 0.83 14.06
CA LEU A 175 -15.71 -0.23 13.58
C LEU A 175 -14.25 -0.02 13.99
N ALA A 176 -13.90 1.16 14.52
CA ALA A 176 -12.53 1.61 14.78
C ALA A 176 -11.60 1.29 13.60
N VAL A 177 -12.06 1.61 12.39
CA VAL A 177 -11.29 1.49 11.16
C VAL A 177 -10.91 2.88 10.62
N LYS A 178 -9.85 2.92 9.82
CA LYS A 178 -9.29 4.13 9.24
C LYS A 178 -9.09 3.90 7.76
N ASN A 179 -9.24 4.95 6.98
CA ASN A 179 -8.93 4.96 5.57
C ASN A 179 -7.48 4.50 5.33
N GLY A 180 -7.31 3.54 4.43
CA GLY A 180 -6.03 2.93 4.09
C GLY A 180 -5.67 1.71 4.96
N MET A 181 -6.44 1.38 6.00
CA MET A 181 -6.21 0.12 6.71
C MET A 181 -6.51 -1.07 5.82
N LEU A 182 -5.72 -2.13 6.00
CA LEU A 182 -5.78 -3.36 5.24
C LEU A 182 -6.17 -4.51 6.18
N GLY A 183 -6.72 -5.56 5.59
CA GLY A 183 -6.97 -6.81 6.28
C GLY A 183 -7.18 -7.97 5.32
N GLU A 184 -7.45 -9.12 5.92
CA GLU A 184 -7.81 -10.35 5.24
C GLU A 184 -9.25 -10.73 5.60
N VAL A 185 -10.05 -11.07 4.59
CA VAL A 185 -11.40 -11.59 4.77
C VAL A 185 -11.32 -12.99 5.38
N VAL A 186 -11.91 -13.15 6.56
CA VAL A 186 -11.98 -14.42 7.28
C VAL A 186 -13.23 -15.20 6.91
N ALA A 187 -14.34 -14.48 6.74
CA ALA A 187 -15.62 -15.05 6.36
C ALA A 187 -16.46 -14.00 5.61
N VAL A 188 -17.37 -14.50 4.78
CA VAL A 188 -18.34 -13.72 4.00
C VAL A 188 -19.74 -14.20 4.34
N ALA A 189 -20.68 -13.26 4.48
CA ALA A 189 -22.10 -13.52 4.74
C ALA A 189 -22.96 -12.48 3.99
N PRO A 190 -24.24 -12.75 3.67
CA PRO A 190 -25.04 -11.86 2.84
C PRO A 190 -25.10 -10.39 3.28
N ASP A 191 -25.06 -10.14 4.59
CA ASP A 191 -25.17 -8.82 5.22
C ASP A 191 -23.87 -8.38 5.95
N ALA A 192 -22.81 -9.19 5.91
CA ALA A 192 -21.59 -8.91 6.64
C ALA A 192 -20.32 -9.51 6.03
N ILE A 193 -19.18 -8.84 6.23
CA ILE A 193 -17.85 -9.38 5.93
C ILE A 193 -17.03 -9.37 7.21
N GLN A 194 -16.51 -10.52 7.63
CA GLN A 194 -15.59 -10.61 8.75
C GLN A 194 -14.15 -10.46 8.26
N VAL A 195 -13.41 -9.51 8.84
CA VAL A 195 -12.07 -9.12 8.42
C VAL A 195 -11.11 -9.17 9.59
N ARG A 196 -9.96 -9.82 9.40
CA ARG A 196 -8.81 -9.75 10.30
C ARG A 196 -7.91 -8.60 9.84
N LEU A 197 -7.75 -7.59 10.70
CA LEU A 197 -6.97 -6.39 10.36
C LEU A 197 -5.47 -6.66 10.44
N ASP A 198 -4.72 -6.02 9.55
CA ASP A 198 -3.26 -6.02 9.60
C ASP A 198 -2.74 -5.20 10.80
N GLY A 199 -1.65 -5.64 11.40
CA GLY A 199 -0.91 -4.89 12.42
C GLY A 199 -0.77 -5.60 13.75
N LYS A 200 -0.02 -4.97 14.66
CA LYS A 200 0.36 -5.52 15.98
C LYS A 200 -0.62 -5.20 17.10
N ALA A 201 -1.78 -4.60 16.81
CA ALA A 201 -2.84 -4.48 17.81
C ALA A 201 -3.43 -5.87 18.05
N GLN A 202 -2.67 -6.68 18.80
CA GLN A 202 -3.12 -7.96 19.31
C GLN A 202 -4.10 -7.66 20.42
N THR A 203 -5.31 -8.21 20.31
CA THR A 203 -6.13 -8.45 21.50
C THR A 203 -5.47 -9.59 22.29
N GLN A 204 -5.91 -9.83 23.53
CA GLN A 204 -5.41 -10.96 24.33
C GLN A 204 -5.54 -12.32 23.58
N ASP A 205 -6.43 -12.39 22.59
CA ASP A 205 -6.74 -13.59 21.78
C ASP A 205 -6.12 -13.60 20.36
N GLY A 206 -5.26 -12.63 20.00
CA GLY A 206 -4.60 -12.59 18.68
C GLY A 206 -4.89 -11.35 17.84
N GLN A 207 -4.85 -11.47 16.51
CA GLN A 207 -5.07 -10.31 15.61
C GLN A 207 -6.53 -9.83 15.67
N ARG A 208 -6.70 -8.50 15.77
CA ARG A 208 -8.02 -7.85 15.84
C ARG A 208 -8.88 -8.20 14.62
N GLN A 209 -10.11 -8.64 14.88
CA GLN A 209 -11.13 -8.84 13.85
C GLN A 209 -12.21 -7.76 13.93
N VAL A 210 -12.78 -7.43 12.77
CA VAL A 210 -13.89 -6.49 12.59
C VAL A 210 -14.92 -7.14 11.69
N THR A 211 -16.20 -6.98 12.04
CA THR A 211 -17.32 -7.35 11.18
C THR A 211 -17.82 -6.09 10.50
N ILE A 212 -17.77 -6.06 9.17
CA ILE A 212 -18.28 -4.96 8.34
C ILE A 212 -19.77 -5.22 8.07
N PRO A 213 -20.69 -4.42 8.61
CA PRO A 213 -22.10 -4.45 8.20
C PRO A 213 -22.24 -3.80 6.82
N VAL A 214 -22.36 -4.62 5.76
CA VAL A 214 -22.25 -4.14 4.36
C VAL A 214 -23.40 -3.22 3.94
N ASN A 215 -24.50 -3.21 4.70
CA ASN A 215 -25.63 -2.32 4.48
C ASN A 215 -25.40 -0.90 5.00
N SER A 216 -24.53 -0.70 6.00
CA SER A 216 -24.23 0.61 6.57
C SER A 216 -22.82 1.10 6.30
N TYR A 217 -21.90 0.21 5.91
CA TYR A 217 -20.53 0.56 5.54
C TYR A 217 -20.17 -0.05 4.19
N GLN A 218 -20.05 0.78 3.14
CA GLN A 218 -19.72 0.36 1.77
C GLN A 218 -18.33 0.85 1.31
N ALA A 219 -17.63 1.59 2.18
CA ALA A 219 -16.33 2.19 1.89
C ALA A 219 -15.19 1.18 2.04
N PHE A 220 -15.22 0.11 1.24
CA PHE A 220 -14.17 -0.90 1.16
C PHE A 220 -13.95 -1.38 -0.29
N ASP A 221 -12.79 -1.94 -0.59
CA ASP A 221 -12.48 -2.52 -1.91
C ASP A 221 -11.40 -3.62 -1.76
N HIS A 222 -11.00 -4.27 -2.85
CA HIS A 222 -9.87 -5.20 -2.82
C HIS A 222 -8.57 -4.50 -2.41
N GLY A 223 -7.81 -5.15 -1.53
CA GLY A 223 -6.63 -4.61 -0.86
C GLY A 223 -5.31 -5.29 -1.23
N TYR A 224 -5.23 -6.00 -2.35
CA TYR A 224 -3.95 -6.54 -2.86
C TYR A 224 -3.04 -5.42 -3.36
N ALA A 225 -3.64 -4.43 -4.01
CA ALA A 225 -3.02 -3.24 -4.50
C ALA A 225 -3.71 -1.97 -3.99
N THR A 226 -2.95 -0.90 -3.76
CA THR A 226 -3.47 0.43 -3.42
C THR A 226 -2.71 1.54 -4.16
N THR A 227 -3.23 2.76 -4.09
CA THR A 227 -2.49 3.91 -4.62
C THR A 227 -1.30 4.24 -3.73
N ILE A 228 -0.18 4.70 -4.30
CA ILE A 228 1.03 5.10 -3.53
C ILE A 228 0.68 6.12 -2.43
N HIS A 229 -0.24 7.04 -2.68
CA HIS A 229 -0.71 8.00 -1.67
C HIS A 229 -1.35 7.33 -0.44
N LYS A 230 -2.07 6.22 -0.62
CA LYS A 230 -2.73 5.50 0.48
C LYS A 230 -1.75 4.66 1.31
N THR A 231 -0.56 4.37 0.80
CA THR A 231 0.48 3.64 1.54
C THR A 231 1.44 4.55 2.30
N GLN A 232 1.20 5.87 2.30
CA GLN A 232 1.99 6.78 3.10
C GLN A 232 1.90 6.42 4.59
N GLY A 233 3.05 6.27 5.24
CA GLY A 233 3.14 5.78 6.63
C GLY A 233 2.94 4.27 6.82
N ALA A 234 2.46 3.55 5.81
CA ALA A 234 2.38 2.09 5.87
C ALA A 234 3.79 1.47 5.84
N THR A 235 3.92 0.29 6.44
CA THR A 235 5.13 -0.54 6.36
C THR A 235 4.71 -1.98 6.19
N VAL A 236 5.20 -2.61 5.14
CA VAL A 236 4.98 -4.02 4.79
C VAL A 236 6.32 -4.72 4.71
N ASP A 237 6.34 -6.04 4.74
CA ASP A 237 7.57 -6.80 4.59
C ASP A 237 7.99 -6.82 3.11
N ARG A 238 7.03 -7.05 2.20
CA ARG A 238 7.22 -7.13 0.75
C ARG A 238 6.39 -6.08 0.01
N SER A 239 6.95 -5.41 -0.99
CA SER A 239 6.20 -4.46 -1.80
C SER A 239 6.49 -4.57 -3.29
N PHE A 240 5.46 -4.31 -4.11
CA PHE A 240 5.54 -4.40 -5.56
C PHE A 240 5.06 -3.10 -6.15
N VAL A 241 5.90 -2.40 -6.93
CA VAL A 241 5.63 -1.04 -7.39
C VAL A 241 5.48 -1.04 -8.90
N LEU A 242 4.35 -0.57 -9.40
CA LEU A 242 4.18 -0.25 -10.81
C LEU A 242 4.63 1.20 -11.05
N ALA A 243 5.72 1.36 -11.80
CA ALA A 243 6.22 2.65 -12.22
C ALA A 243 5.26 3.30 -13.24
N SER A 244 5.17 4.63 -13.20
CA SER A 244 4.41 5.41 -14.17
C SER A 244 5.13 6.73 -14.45
N THR A 245 4.97 7.28 -15.65
CA THR A 245 5.50 8.60 -16.02
C THR A 245 4.96 9.75 -15.16
N THR A 246 3.86 9.51 -14.44
CA THR A 246 3.28 10.48 -13.51
C THR A 246 3.86 10.38 -12.10
N MET A 247 4.85 9.51 -11.86
CA MET A 247 5.59 9.47 -10.61
C MET A 247 6.71 10.50 -10.63
N ASP A 248 6.71 11.38 -9.65
CA ASP A 248 7.85 12.25 -9.35
C ASP A 248 8.79 11.59 -8.34
N ARG A 249 9.85 12.30 -7.96
CA ARG A 249 10.80 11.83 -6.94
C ARG A 249 10.15 11.53 -5.58
N HIS A 250 9.10 12.27 -5.20
CA HIS A 250 8.43 12.12 -3.91
C HIS A 250 7.56 10.85 -3.89
N LEU A 251 6.81 10.61 -4.97
CA LEU A 251 6.09 9.36 -5.18
C LEU A 251 7.03 8.16 -5.25
N THR A 252 8.18 8.32 -5.92
CA THR A 252 9.19 7.28 -6.03
C THR A 252 9.79 6.97 -4.65
N TYR A 253 10.16 7.99 -3.88
CA TYR A 253 10.66 7.82 -2.51
C TYR A 253 9.63 7.10 -1.63
N VAL A 254 8.37 7.53 -1.63
CA VAL A 254 7.33 6.86 -0.84
C VAL A 254 7.19 5.40 -1.27
N ALA A 255 6.98 5.14 -2.57
CA ALA A 255 6.76 3.78 -3.07
C ALA A 255 7.94 2.84 -2.77
N MET A 256 9.17 3.28 -3.05
CA MET A 256 10.35 2.44 -2.91
C MET A 256 10.78 2.18 -1.46
N THR A 257 10.22 2.90 -0.48
CA THR A 257 10.63 2.79 0.92
C THR A 257 9.60 2.17 1.85
N ARG A 258 8.49 1.60 1.34
CA ARG A 258 7.45 0.98 2.20
C ARG A 258 7.82 -0.42 2.73
N HIS A 259 8.79 -1.09 2.13
CA HIS A 259 9.21 -2.45 2.48
C HIS A 259 10.12 -2.51 3.71
N ARG A 260 10.11 -3.65 4.43
CA ARG A 260 11.14 -4.02 5.42
C ARG A 260 12.18 -4.97 4.82
N GLU A 261 11.71 -5.95 4.05
CA GLU A 261 12.54 -7.02 3.48
C GLU A 261 12.85 -6.75 2.03
N GLU A 262 11.83 -6.47 1.19
CA GLU A 262 12.04 -6.37 -0.25
C GLU A 262 11.03 -5.47 -0.98
N VAL A 263 11.52 -4.74 -1.99
CA VAL A 263 10.70 -4.04 -2.98
C VAL A 263 11.10 -4.46 -4.38
N GLN A 264 10.10 -4.66 -5.23
CA GLN A 264 10.25 -4.96 -6.64
C GLN A 264 9.58 -3.84 -7.45
N LEU A 265 10.29 -3.25 -8.42
CA LEU A 265 9.80 -2.17 -9.28
C LEU A 265 9.57 -2.69 -10.69
N TYR A 266 8.42 -2.38 -11.29
CA TYR A 266 8.02 -2.83 -12.61
C TYR A 266 7.74 -1.62 -13.51
N ALA A 267 8.36 -1.57 -14.69
CA ALA A 267 8.16 -0.49 -15.65
C ALA A 267 7.99 -1.02 -17.07
N GLY A 268 6.94 -0.54 -17.76
CA GLY A 268 6.75 -0.78 -19.19
C GLY A 268 7.56 0.22 -20.00
N LEU A 269 8.50 -0.25 -20.82
CA LEU A 269 9.38 0.61 -21.61
C LEU A 269 8.60 1.51 -22.57
N ASP A 270 7.48 1.02 -23.12
CA ASP A 270 6.54 1.79 -23.94
C ASP A 270 6.12 3.12 -23.32
N ALA A 271 5.88 3.13 -22.01
CA ALA A 271 5.46 4.33 -21.29
C ALA A 271 6.58 5.37 -21.16
N PHE A 272 7.86 4.96 -21.20
CA PHE A 272 9.02 5.83 -20.96
C PHE A 272 9.81 6.16 -22.24
N LYS A 273 9.35 5.73 -23.44
CA LYS A 273 10.04 5.94 -24.74
C LYS A 273 10.35 7.41 -25.07
N THR A 274 9.65 8.37 -24.46
CA THR A 274 9.80 9.81 -24.71
C THR A 274 10.71 10.55 -23.73
N LEU A 275 11.29 9.86 -22.74
CA LEU A 275 12.25 10.46 -21.81
C LEU A 275 13.67 10.10 -22.27
N ARG A 276 14.20 10.91 -23.19
CA ARG A 276 15.64 10.96 -23.52
C ARG A 276 16.34 11.95 -22.61
#